data_AF-A0A480J8Y9-F1
#
_entry.id   AF-A0A480J8Y9-F1
#
_cell.length_a   1.000
_cell.length_b   1.000
_cell.length_c   1.000
_cell.angle_alpha   90.00
_cell.angle_beta   90.00
_cell.angle_gamma   90.00
#
_symmetry.space_group_name_H-M   'P 1'
#
loop_
_entity.id
_entity.type
_entity.pdbx_description
1 polymer ?
#
loop_
_entity_poly.entity_id
_entity_poly.type
_entity_poly.pdbx_seq_one_letter_code
_entity_poly.pdbx_strand_id
1 'polypeptide(L)'
;MGNTARRSWGSQSAPTLLLLTAATTLLVLQGAHGRPVEEDEELVLPALERDLAHGTTHLLLDAFGSQLRLELQPDRGFLAPGFTLQTVGRRPGPNASHSDPAGDLAHCFYSGTVNRDPSSAAALSLCEGVRGAFYLQGEEYFIQPAPAAAAVSLAPAAAGEEPLARPQFHLLRRRRRGGGGAKCGVLDDETQLAKDAGSEGEDAAAQWPPQNWEPQRAGQSTGTGSLRKKRFVSSPRYVETMLVADQSMAEFHGSGLKHYLLTLFSVAARLYKHPSIRNSVSLVVVKILVIYEEQKGPEITSNAALTLRNFCNWQKQHNPPSDRDAEHYDTAILFTRQDLCGAQTCDTLGMADVGTVCDPSRSCSVIEDDGLQAAFTTAHELGHVFNMPHDDAKQCASLNGVNRDSHMMASMLSNLDRSQPWSPCSAYMITSFLDNGHGECLMDKPQSPIQLPSDLPGTLYDANRQCQFTFGEESKHCPDPASTCTTLWCTGTSGGLLVCQTKHFPWADGTSCGEGKWCVNGKCVNKTDKKHFDVSFSPQVTLLPKSELIETKWC
;
A
#
# COMPACT_ATOMS: atom_id res chain seq x y z
N MET A 1 -19.39 37.71 -70.51
CA MET A 1 -19.19 38.76 -69.48
C MET A 1 -17.74 38.74 -69.01
N GLY A 2 -17.26 39.74 -68.25
CA GLY A 2 -15.81 40.01 -68.03
C GLY A 2 -15.00 38.83 -67.44
N ASN A 3 -13.70 38.68 -67.70
CA ASN A 3 -12.57 39.64 -67.57
C ASN A 3 -12.41 40.17 -66.12
N THR A 4 -11.23 40.17 -65.46
CA THR A 4 -9.87 39.76 -65.92
C THR A 4 -8.90 39.43 -64.76
N ALA A 5 -8.15 38.33 -64.92
CA ALA A 5 -6.70 38.16 -64.76
C ALA A 5 -5.83 38.88 -63.66
N ARG A 6 -5.08 38.04 -62.92
CA ARG A 6 -3.60 38.05 -62.68
C ARG A 6 -2.89 39.06 -61.73
N ARG A 7 -2.02 38.47 -60.87
CA ARG A 7 -0.62 38.88 -60.50
C ARG A 7 -0.42 40.14 -59.61
N SER A 8 0.74 40.41 -58.98
CA SER A 8 1.77 39.55 -58.32
C SER A 8 2.92 40.38 -57.69
N TRP A 9 3.40 40.00 -56.48
CA TRP A 9 4.78 40.18 -55.94
C TRP A 9 5.37 41.60 -55.68
N GLY A 10 6.33 41.65 -54.73
CA GLY A 10 7.13 42.83 -54.30
C GLY A 10 7.09 43.01 -52.77
N SER A 11 8.12 42.88 -51.91
CA SER A 11 9.61 42.85 -51.97
C SER A 11 10.30 44.17 -51.53
N GLN A 12 11.29 44.06 -50.62
CA GLN A 12 12.29 45.07 -50.16
C GLN A 12 11.80 46.30 -49.34
N SER A 13 12.60 47.00 -48.49
CA SER A 13 13.75 46.60 -47.63
C SER A 13 14.30 47.77 -46.74
N ALA A 14 14.33 47.63 -45.40
CA ALA A 14 15.27 48.22 -44.39
C ALA A 14 15.62 49.75 -44.46
N PRO A 15 16.65 50.33 -43.75
CA PRO A 15 17.38 49.96 -42.50
C PRO A 15 17.62 51.13 -41.46
N THR A 16 18.07 50.82 -40.21
CA THR A 16 19.04 51.61 -39.33
C THR A 16 18.75 53.08 -38.87
N LEU A 17 19.30 53.69 -37.80
CA LEU A 17 20.08 53.35 -36.57
C LEU A 17 19.98 54.53 -35.55
N LEU A 18 20.21 54.35 -34.23
CA LEU A 18 21.06 55.20 -33.32
C LEU A 18 20.98 54.80 -31.82
N LEU A 19 21.90 55.30 -30.97
CA LEU A 19 22.07 54.96 -29.54
C LEU A 19 22.33 56.22 -28.66
N LEU A 20 22.17 56.12 -27.31
CA LEU A 20 23.18 56.44 -26.25
C LEU A 20 22.60 56.87 -24.87
N THR A 21 22.91 56.09 -23.79
CA THR A 21 23.28 56.49 -22.38
C THR A 21 22.36 57.42 -21.51
N ALA A 22 22.37 57.46 -20.15
CA ALA A 22 23.21 56.84 -19.09
C ALA A 22 22.54 56.88 -17.66
N ALA A 23 23.25 56.32 -16.67
CA ALA A 23 23.30 56.70 -15.23
C ALA A 23 22.24 56.23 -14.18
N THR A 24 22.61 55.15 -13.47
CA THR A 24 22.48 54.83 -12.01
C THR A 24 21.74 55.76 -11.01
N THR A 25 20.97 55.12 -10.12
CA THR A 25 20.96 55.37 -8.65
C THR A 25 20.69 54.06 -7.89
N LEU A 26 21.36 53.85 -6.74
CA LEU A 26 21.02 52.79 -5.78
C LEU A 26 20.16 53.35 -4.63
N LEU A 27 19.28 52.52 -4.08
CA LEU A 27 18.84 52.62 -2.68
C LEU A 27 18.50 51.22 -2.16
N VAL A 28 18.94 50.91 -0.94
CA VAL A 28 18.85 49.56 -0.34
C VAL A 28 17.79 49.55 0.75
N LEU A 29 16.91 48.54 0.72
CA LEU A 29 16.16 48.07 1.88
C LEU A 29 16.27 46.54 1.94
N GLN A 30 16.82 46.03 3.04
CA GLN A 30 16.91 44.60 3.32
C GLN A 30 15.67 44.12 4.08
N GLY A 31 15.18 42.93 3.77
CA GLY A 31 14.07 42.31 4.50
C GLY A 31 13.82 40.87 4.05
N ALA A 32 14.15 39.92 4.93
CA ALA A 32 13.78 38.49 4.87
C ALA A 32 13.87 37.79 3.50
N HIS A 33 15.06 37.26 3.16
CA HIS A 33 15.12 36.10 2.27
C HIS A 33 14.55 34.88 3.00
N GLY A 34 13.42 34.35 2.53
CA GLY A 34 13.08 32.96 2.78
C GLY A 34 14.02 32.07 1.96
N ARG A 35 14.98 31.41 2.63
CA ARG A 35 15.78 30.36 1.97
C ARG A 35 14.86 29.24 1.47
N PRO A 36 15.24 28.48 0.42
CA PRO A 36 14.71 27.14 0.25
C PRO A 36 15.02 26.33 1.53
N VAL A 37 14.17 25.36 1.86
CA VAL A 37 14.51 24.40 2.92
C VAL A 37 15.62 23.51 2.38
N GLU A 38 16.84 23.74 2.84
CA GLU A 38 17.95 22.81 2.68
C GLU A 38 17.55 21.50 3.39
N GLU A 39 17.42 20.41 2.63
CA GLU A 39 17.51 19.07 3.19
C GLU A 39 18.99 18.80 3.41
N ASP A 40 19.46 19.04 4.64
CA ASP A 40 20.88 18.93 4.94
C ASP A 40 21.32 17.45 4.90
N GLU A 41 22.14 17.12 3.90
CA GLU A 41 22.82 15.83 3.77
C GLU A 41 24.33 16.01 3.92
N GLU A 42 24.95 15.15 4.72
CA GLU A 42 26.41 15.14 4.90
C GLU A 42 26.95 13.70 4.83
N LEU A 43 28.13 13.53 4.21
CA LEU A 43 28.84 12.25 4.19
C LEU A 43 29.72 12.15 5.44
N VAL A 44 29.30 11.30 6.37
CA VAL A 44 29.92 11.11 7.67
C VAL A 44 30.72 9.80 7.71
N LEU A 45 31.72 9.74 8.59
CA LEU A 45 32.52 8.54 8.83
C LEU A 45 32.33 8.12 10.31
N PRO A 46 31.51 7.09 10.59
CA PRO A 46 31.20 6.73 11.98
C PRO A 46 32.37 6.03 12.66
N ALA A 47 32.86 6.59 13.76
CA ALA A 47 33.86 5.95 14.61
C ALA A 47 33.16 5.24 15.80
N LEU A 48 33.44 3.95 15.95
CA LEU A 48 32.82 3.11 16.99
C LEU A 48 33.83 2.79 18.10
N GLU A 49 33.57 3.29 19.31
CA GLU A 49 34.33 2.94 20.52
C GLU A 49 33.53 1.91 21.33
N ARG A 50 34.20 0.93 21.95
CA ARG A 50 33.58 -0.07 22.82
C ARG A 50 34.34 -0.16 24.13
N ASP A 51 33.70 0.17 25.25
CA ASP A 51 34.26 -0.07 26.57
C ASP A 51 34.00 -1.53 27.00
N LEU A 52 35.05 -2.34 26.91
CA LEU A 52 35.01 -3.75 27.31
C LEU A 52 34.85 -3.97 28.82
N ALA A 53 35.05 -2.95 29.66
CA ALA A 53 34.86 -3.05 31.11
C ALA A 53 33.42 -2.77 31.55
N HIS A 54 32.68 -1.94 30.80
CA HIS A 54 31.31 -1.51 31.16
C HIS A 54 30.23 -1.93 30.14
N GLY A 55 30.59 -2.65 29.06
CA GLY A 55 29.67 -3.12 28.03
C GLY A 55 29.00 -2.01 27.21
N THR A 56 29.49 -0.77 27.35
CA THR A 56 28.90 0.42 26.74
C THR A 56 29.54 0.66 25.38
N THR A 57 28.72 0.97 24.38
CA THR A 57 29.18 1.28 23.02
C THR A 57 28.98 2.76 22.76
N HIS A 58 29.97 3.42 22.17
CA HIS A 58 29.85 4.80 21.73
C HIS A 58 30.00 4.88 20.21
N LEU A 59 29.15 5.68 19.58
CA LEU A 59 29.31 6.06 18.18
C LEU A 59 29.56 7.56 18.09
N LEU A 60 30.67 7.94 17.45
CA LEU A 60 31.02 9.32 17.17
C LEU A 60 30.73 9.63 15.70
N LEU A 61 30.02 10.73 15.47
CA LEU A 61 29.71 11.29 14.15
C LEU A 61 30.11 12.76 14.14
N ASP A 62 31.08 13.14 13.32
CA ASP A 62 31.34 14.54 12.98
C ASP A 62 30.42 14.93 11.81
N ALA A 63 29.50 15.86 12.04
CA ALA A 63 28.47 16.26 11.07
C ALA A 63 27.88 17.65 11.34
N PHE A 64 27.51 18.38 10.28
CA PHE A 64 26.82 19.67 10.32
C PHE A 64 27.57 20.72 11.17
N GLY A 65 28.90 20.66 11.19
CA GLY A 65 29.77 21.51 12.01
C GLY A 65 29.80 21.16 13.52
N SER A 66 29.34 19.96 13.89
CA SER A 66 29.24 19.50 15.28
C SER A 66 29.70 18.05 15.45
N GLN A 67 30.20 17.70 16.64
CA GLN A 67 30.47 16.30 17.00
C GLN A 67 29.29 15.74 17.81
N LEU A 68 28.77 14.60 17.36
CA LEU A 68 27.64 13.90 17.96
C LEU A 68 28.14 12.57 18.55
N ARG A 69 28.09 12.46 19.89
CA ARG A 69 28.44 11.24 20.64
C ARG A 69 27.17 10.53 21.06
N LEU A 70 26.88 9.39 20.44
CA LEU A 70 25.76 8.52 20.80
C LEU A 70 26.25 7.52 21.84
N GLU A 71 25.59 7.45 23.00
CA GLU A 71 25.87 6.48 24.05
C GLU A 71 24.84 5.35 23.97
N LEU A 72 25.30 4.19 23.50
CA LEU A 72 24.49 3.07 22.99
C LEU A 72 24.60 1.83 23.88
N GLN A 73 23.47 1.15 24.08
CA GLN A 73 23.35 -0.11 24.82
C GLN A 73 22.63 -1.15 23.94
N PRO A 74 22.98 -2.45 24.00
CA PRO A 74 22.29 -3.48 23.22
C PRO A 74 20.81 -3.59 23.63
N ASP A 75 19.89 -3.41 22.68
CA ASP A 75 18.46 -3.34 22.95
C ASP A 75 17.70 -4.42 22.18
N ARG A 76 17.33 -5.47 22.91
CA ARG A 76 16.55 -6.60 22.39
C ARG A 76 15.05 -6.29 22.28
N GLY A 77 14.57 -5.19 22.89
CA GLY A 77 13.18 -4.77 22.88
C GLY A 77 12.68 -4.20 21.55
N PHE A 78 13.60 -3.85 20.65
CA PHE A 78 13.27 -3.45 19.27
C PHE A 78 12.71 -4.59 18.40
N LEU A 79 12.91 -5.84 18.81
CA LEU A 79 12.30 -7.00 18.17
C LEU A 79 11.04 -7.38 18.94
N ALA A 80 9.87 -7.17 18.32
CA ALA A 80 8.60 -7.62 18.88
C ALA A 80 8.63 -9.15 19.13
N PRO A 81 8.16 -9.64 20.29
CA PRO A 81 8.07 -11.08 20.56
C PRO A 81 7.24 -11.78 19.47
N GLY A 82 7.83 -12.75 18.78
CA GLY A 82 7.23 -13.43 17.61
C GLY A 82 7.69 -12.93 16.24
N PHE A 83 8.78 -12.16 16.13
CA PHE A 83 9.34 -11.76 14.83
C PHE A 83 9.96 -12.95 14.07
N THR A 84 9.19 -13.62 13.21
CA THR A 84 9.69 -14.50 12.14
C THR A 84 9.57 -13.81 10.78
N LEU A 85 10.71 -13.42 10.19
CA LEU A 85 10.80 -13.04 8.78
C LEU A 85 11.35 -14.24 8.00
N GLN A 86 10.47 -15.03 7.39
CA GLN A 86 10.88 -16.16 6.55
C GLN A 86 11.21 -15.64 5.15
N THR A 87 12.50 -15.54 4.83
CA THR A 87 12.99 -15.11 3.51
C THR A 87 13.18 -16.30 2.57
N VAL A 88 12.55 -16.25 1.40
CA VAL A 88 12.67 -17.30 0.37
C VAL A 88 13.77 -16.90 -0.60
N GLY A 89 14.98 -17.44 -0.38
CA GLY A 89 16.17 -17.15 -1.19
C GLY A 89 17.27 -16.40 -0.42
N ARG A 90 18.48 -16.42 -0.98
CA ARG A 90 19.69 -15.79 -0.45
C ARG A 90 19.83 -14.39 -1.01
N ARG A 91 19.85 -13.39 -0.13
CA ARG A 91 20.12 -11.99 -0.47
C ARG A 91 21.45 -11.85 -1.23
N PRO A 92 21.51 -11.21 -2.42
CA PRO A 92 22.75 -11.02 -3.16
C PRO A 92 23.75 -10.15 -2.37
N GLY A 93 24.93 -10.72 -2.05
CA GLY A 93 25.96 -10.03 -1.27
C GLY A 93 27.30 -10.79 -1.26
N PRO A 94 28.43 -10.14 -1.57
CA PRO A 94 29.74 -10.78 -1.67
C PRO A 94 30.42 -10.92 -0.29
N ASN A 95 29.97 -11.89 0.51
CA ASN A 95 30.77 -12.66 1.51
C ASN A 95 29.95 -13.59 2.43
N ALA A 96 28.74 -14.01 2.05
CA ALA A 96 28.01 -15.04 2.80
C ALA A 96 28.61 -16.45 2.57
N SER A 97 29.73 -16.72 3.25
CA SER A 97 30.30 -18.05 3.52
C SER A 97 30.21 -18.43 5.00
N HIS A 98 29.26 -17.83 5.72
CA HIS A 98 28.72 -18.37 6.96
C HIS A 98 27.31 -18.91 6.71
N SER A 99 27.08 -20.13 7.16
CA SER A 99 25.73 -20.69 7.32
C SER A 99 24.97 -19.86 8.34
N ASP A 100 23.73 -19.48 8.02
CA ASP A 100 22.88 -18.67 8.89
C ASP A 100 21.70 -19.52 9.43
N PRO A 101 21.92 -20.35 10.49
CA PRO A 101 20.81 -20.93 11.23
C PRO A 101 20.11 -19.82 12.02
N ALA A 102 18.78 -19.83 12.06
CA ALA A 102 17.99 -18.79 12.72
C ALA A 102 18.47 -18.53 14.17
N GLY A 103 19.19 -17.42 14.38
CA GLY A 103 20.10 -17.26 15.52
C GLY A 103 20.36 -15.81 15.93
N ASP A 104 19.41 -15.21 16.64
CA ASP A 104 19.57 -14.01 17.47
C ASP A 104 20.17 -12.75 16.79
N LEU A 105 19.43 -12.18 15.83
CA LEU A 105 19.69 -10.81 15.31
C LEU A 105 19.64 -9.72 16.40
N ALA A 106 19.21 -10.01 17.63
CA ALA A 106 19.14 -9.02 18.70
C ALA A 106 20.51 -8.51 19.18
N HIS A 107 21.62 -9.12 18.74
CA HIS A 107 22.98 -8.58 18.94
C HIS A 107 23.31 -7.39 18.03
N CYS A 108 22.52 -7.15 16.98
CA CYS A 108 22.72 -6.07 16.02
C CYS A 108 22.12 -4.73 16.45
N PHE A 109 21.10 -4.75 17.32
CA PHE A 109 20.28 -3.57 17.66
C PHE A 109 20.72 -2.91 18.97
N TYR A 110 20.79 -1.58 18.93
CA TYR A 110 21.23 -0.73 20.03
C TYR A 110 20.31 0.48 20.15
N SER A 111 19.96 0.85 21.38
CA SER A 111 19.27 2.10 21.71
C SER A 111 20.14 2.98 22.61
N GLY A 112 19.83 4.26 22.71
CA GLY A 112 20.68 5.18 23.45
C GLY A 112 20.26 6.64 23.42
N THR A 113 21.16 7.51 23.89
CA THR A 113 21.01 8.97 23.87
C THR A 113 22.16 9.63 23.11
N VAL A 114 21.94 10.85 22.63
CA VAL A 114 22.91 11.67 21.88
C VAL A 114 23.42 12.78 22.82
N ASN A 115 24.74 12.96 22.90
CA ASN A 115 25.41 13.98 23.71
C ASN A 115 25.00 14.02 25.19
N ARG A 116 24.51 12.88 25.73
CA ARG A 116 23.91 12.73 27.08
C ARG A 116 22.66 13.60 27.33
N ASP A 117 22.01 14.07 26.28
CA ASP A 117 20.75 14.80 26.37
C ASP A 117 19.61 13.81 26.67
N PRO A 118 18.93 13.87 27.85
CA PRO A 118 17.85 12.95 28.20
C PRO A 118 16.55 13.19 27.41
N SER A 119 16.48 14.25 26.58
CA SER A 119 15.40 14.48 25.61
C SER A 119 15.72 13.97 24.20
N SER A 120 16.94 13.50 23.97
CA SER A 120 17.36 12.83 22.74
C SER A 120 17.11 11.33 22.79
N ALA A 121 17.01 10.69 21.63
CA ALA A 121 16.93 9.24 21.50
C ALA A 121 17.65 8.77 20.24
N ALA A 122 18.30 7.60 20.32
CA ALA A 122 18.94 6.93 19.19
C ALA A 122 18.47 5.47 19.10
N ALA A 123 18.27 4.98 17.88
CA ALA A 123 17.91 3.59 17.58
C ALA A 123 18.66 3.14 16.33
N LEU A 124 19.66 2.26 16.50
CA LEU A 124 20.62 1.89 15.47
C LEU A 124 20.83 0.37 15.37
N SER A 125 20.95 -0.13 14.15
CA SER A 125 21.68 -1.36 13.85
C SER A 125 23.15 -1.03 13.61
N LEU A 126 24.05 -1.87 14.13
CA LEU A 126 25.49 -1.80 13.87
C LEU A 126 25.99 -2.97 12.99
N CYS A 127 25.08 -3.80 12.47
CA CYS A 127 25.38 -4.89 11.54
C CYS A 127 25.30 -4.40 10.08
N GLU A 128 26.29 -4.78 9.26
CA GLU A 128 26.53 -4.28 7.88
C GLU A 128 26.86 -2.77 7.77
N GLY A 129 27.28 -2.15 8.87
CA GLY A 129 27.47 -0.70 9.00
C GLY A 129 26.43 -0.09 9.94
N VAL A 130 26.45 1.23 10.09
CA VAL A 130 25.49 1.96 10.93
C VAL A 130 24.21 2.24 10.13
N ARG A 131 23.07 1.74 10.58
CA ARG A 131 21.75 2.05 10.01
C ARG A 131 20.76 2.42 11.09
N GLY A 132 20.01 3.49 10.91
CA GLY A 132 18.89 3.83 11.78
C GLY A 132 18.65 5.33 11.89
N ALA A 133 18.12 5.76 13.03
CA ALA A 133 17.76 7.15 13.26
C ALA A 133 18.13 7.60 14.67
N PHE A 134 18.33 8.91 14.82
CA PHE A 134 18.37 9.57 16.12
C PHE A 134 17.68 10.93 16.06
N TYR A 135 17.19 11.37 17.20
CA TYR A 135 16.49 12.64 17.39
C TYR A 135 17.27 13.49 18.38
N LEU A 136 17.52 14.75 18.02
CA LEU A 136 18.23 15.71 18.86
C LEU A 136 17.65 17.11 18.65
N GLN A 137 17.24 17.77 19.73
CA GLN A 137 16.84 19.19 19.77
C GLN A 137 15.75 19.60 18.76
N GLY A 138 14.82 18.69 18.43
CA GLY A 138 13.71 18.97 17.51
C GLY A 138 13.89 18.40 16.10
N GLU A 139 15.11 18.00 15.73
CA GLU A 139 15.46 17.56 14.38
C GLU A 139 15.62 16.03 14.32
N GLU A 140 15.09 15.42 13.24
CA GLU A 140 15.21 14.00 12.94
C GLU A 140 16.43 13.76 12.02
N TYR A 141 17.35 12.90 12.47
CA TYR A 141 18.56 12.51 11.74
C TYR A 141 18.49 11.05 11.34
N PHE A 142 18.72 10.75 10.06
CA PHE A 142 18.70 9.40 9.51
C PHE A 142 20.08 9.04 8.98
N ILE A 143 20.64 7.91 9.43
CA ILE A 143 21.96 7.42 9.03
C ILE A 143 21.87 6.07 8.30
N GLN A 144 22.60 5.96 7.19
CA GLN A 144 22.74 4.72 6.41
C GLN A 144 24.09 4.67 5.69
N PRO A 145 24.63 3.49 5.35
CA PRO A 145 25.83 3.38 4.51
C PRO A 145 25.64 4.11 3.17
N ALA A 146 26.66 4.87 2.75
CA ALA A 146 26.61 5.61 1.50
C ALA A 146 26.62 4.65 0.29
N PRO A 147 25.93 4.98 -0.82
CA PRO A 147 26.00 4.18 -2.05
C PRO A 147 27.44 4.04 -2.55
N ALA A 148 27.80 2.87 -3.10
CA ALA A 148 29.15 2.60 -3.56
C ALA A 148 29.68 3.64 -4.57
N ALA A 149 28.79 4.20 -5.40
CA ALA A 149 29.11 5.29 -6.34
C ALA A 149 29.61 6.58 -5.64
N ALA A 150 29.05 6.93 -4.46
CA ALA A 150 29.47 8.12 -3.71
C ALA A 150 30.85 7.91 -3.07
N ALA A 151 31.15 6.70 -2.58
CA ALA A 151 32.45 6.36 -1.99
C ALA A 151 33.60 6.35 -3.01
N VAL A 152 33.32 6.12 -4.31
CA VAL A 152 34.32 6.17 -5.39
C VAL A 152 34.77 7.60 -5.69
N SER A 153 33.89 8.60 -5.57
CA SER A 153 34.17 10.01 -5.89
C SER A 153 35.14 10.73 -4.95
N LEU A 154 35.51 10.11 -3.81
CA LEU A 154 36.37 10.70 -2.78
C LEU A 154 37.71 9.94 -2.60
N ALA A 155 37.94 8.85 -3.33
CA ALA A 155 39.18 8.10 -3.26
C ALA A 155 40.24 8.70 -4.22
N PRO A 156 41.38 9.24 -3.72
CA PRO A 156 42.49 9.60 -4.60
C PRO A 156 43.06 8.34 -5.25
N ALA A 157 43.43 8.43 -6.52
CA ALA A 157 43.95 7.31 -7.32
C ALA A 157 45.40 6.94 -6.95
N ALA A 158 45.60 6.44 -5.73
CA ALA A 158 46.84 5.81 -5.30
C ALA A 158 46.92 4.40 -5.92
N ALA A 159 47.96 4.15 -6.72
CA ALA A 159 48.15 2.87 -7.39
C ALA A 159 49.00 1.91 -6.55
N GLY A 160 48.55 0.66 -6.41
CA GLY A 160 49.44 -0.48 -6.19
C GLY A 160 49.80 -0.85 -4.76
N GLU A 161 48.83 -0.94 -3.84
CA GLU A 161 48.99 -1.72 -2.60
C GLU A 161 47.66 -2.35 -2.16
N GLU A 162 47.71 -3.51 -1.51
CA GLU A 162 46.52 -4.27 -1.05
C GLU A 162 45.77 -3.48 0.04
N PRO A 163 44.47 -3.17 -0.14
CA PRO A 163 43.77 -2.29 0.78
C PRO A 163 43.37 -3.01 2.08
N LEU A 164 43.98 -2.60 3.20
CA LEU A 164 43.32 -2.72 4.50
C LEU A 164 41.92 -2.09 4.43
N ALA A 165 41.00 -2.60 5.25
CA ALA A 165 39.56 -2.32 5.20
C ALA A 165 39.22 -0.86 4.86
N ARG A 166 38.65 -0.65 3.66
CA ARG A 166 38.27 0.68 3.17
C ARG A 166 37.25 1.33 4.13
N PRO A 167 37.39 2.64 4.43
CA PRO A 167 36.43 3.33 5.29
C PRO A 167 35.02 3.30 4.70
N GLN A 168 34.06 2.83 5.50
CA GLN A 168 32.64 2.82 5.11
C GLN A 168 32.03 4.19 5.41
N PHE A 169 31.93 5.04 4.39
CA PHE A 169 31.19 6.29 4.47
C PHE A 169 29.69 6.04 4.65
N HIS A 170 29.03 6.95 5.35
CA HIS A 170 27.60 6.91 5.62
C HIS A 170 26.97 8.25 5.21
N LEU A 171 25.74 8.21 4.71
CA LEU A 171 24.94 9.41 4.45
C LEU A 171 24.11 9.71 5.71
N LEU A 172 24.24 10.92 6.23
CA LEU A 172 23.43 11.46 7.32
C LEU A 172 22.49 12.55 6.76
N ARG A 173 21.17 12.38 6.91
CA ARG A 173 20.13 13.30 6.39
C ARG A 173 19.30 13.91 7.53
N ARG A 174 19.01 15.20 7.44
CA ARG A 174 18.08 15.98 8.30
C ARG A 174 16.79 16.35 7.53
N ARG A 175 15.57 16.09 8.07
CA ARG A 175 14.29 16.07 7.29
C ARG A 175 13.13 16.96 7.78
N ARG A 176 12.27 17.45 6.83
CA ARG A 176 10.97 18.20 6.97
C ARG A 176 9.88 17.61 5.90
N ARG A 177 8.52 17.88 5.83
CA ARG A 177 7.38 16.88 5.39
C ARG A 177 6.14 17.23 4.36
N GLY A 178 5.45 16.26 3.60
CA GLY A 178 3.97 16.22 3.04
C GLY A 178 3.48 15.43 1.68
N GLY A 179 2.23 14.78 1.48
CA GLY A 179 1.63 13.52 0.67
C GLY A 179 0.67 13.36 -0.65
N GLY A 180 0.44 12.14 -1.33
CA GLY A 180 -0.74 11.62 -2.25
C GLY A 180 -0.71 10.41 -3.40
N GLY A 181 -1.80 9.64 -3.88
CA GLY A 181 -1.83 8.33 -4.78
C GLY A 181 -2.85 7.98 -6.05
N ALA A 182 -3.03 6.71 -6.66
CA ALA A 182 -3.82 6.28 -7.98
C ALA A 182 -4.43 4.76 -8.34
N LYS A 183 -5.10 4.33 -9.49
CA LYS A 183 -6.23 3.22 -9.65
C LYS A 183 -6.23 1.90 -10.61
N CYS A 184 -7.30 0.98 -10.63
CA CYS A 184 -7.47 -0.51 -11.10
C CYS A 184 -8.84 -1.16 -11.73
N GLY A 185 -8.89 -2.42 -12.33
CA GLY A 185 -10.05 -3.36 -12.78
C GLY A 185 -9.87 -4.97 -12.97
N VAL A 186 -10.85 -5.85 -13.43
CA VAL A 186 -10.91 -7.41 -13.33
C VAL A 186 -11.45 -8.27 -14.57
N LEU A 187 -11.64 -9.64 -14.50
CA LEU A 187 -12.00 -10.68 -15.55
C LEU A 187 -13.27 -11.57 -15.33
N ASP A 188 -13.86 -12.14 -16.42
CA ASP A 188 -14.98 -13.14 -16.48
C ASP A 188 -14.66 -14.34 -17.42
N ASP A 189 -15.29 -15.54 -17.24
CA ASP A 189 -15.12 -16.74 -18.09
C ASP A 189 -16.32 -17.09 -19.01
N GLU A 190 -16.44 -16.38 -20.13
CA GLU A 190 -17.08 -16.88 -21.37
C GLU A 190 -16.57 -16.05 -22.57
N THR A 191 -15.63 -16.56 -23.39
CA THR A 191 -15.56 -16.40 -24.88
C THR A 191 -14.18 -16.74 -25.49
N GLN A 192 -13.96 -18.01 -25.86
CA GLN A 192 -13.14 -18.34 -27.04
C GLN A 192 -13.63 -19.63 -27.72
N LEU A 193 -14.26 -19.51 -28.91
CA LEU A 193 -14.23 -20.45 -30.04
C LEU A 193 -15.35 -20.13 -31.06
N ALA A 194 -15.09 -19.28 -32.07
CA ALA A 194 -15.93 -19.18 -33.28
C ALA A 194 -15.31 -18.35 -34.42
N LYS A 195 -14.40 -18.95 -35.22
CA LYS A 195 -14.18 -18.59 -36.63
C LYS A 195 -13.63 -19.78 -37.42
N ASP A 196 -14.52 -20.55 -38.05
CA ASP A 196 -14.66 -20.59 -39.52
C ASP A 196 -15.72 -21.62 -39.97
N ALA A 197 -16.21 -21.42 -41.21
CA ALA A 197 -17.03 -22.33 -42.03
C ALA A 197 -18.48 -22.73 -41.59
N GLY A 198 -19.45 -22.38 -42.45
CA GLY A 198 -20.20 -23.41 -43.20
C GLY A 198 -21.54 -23.96 -42.69
N SER A 199 -22.61 -23.15 -42.80
CA SER A 199 -23.98 -23.49 -43.30
C SER A 199 -24.66 -24.88 -43.09
N GLU A 200 -25.98 -24.81 -42.86
CA GLU A 200 -27.02 -25.86 -42.98
C GLU A 200 -27.25 -26.82 -41.78
N GLY A 201 -28.51 -27.23 -41.55
CA GLY A 201 -28.89 -28.34 -40.64
C GLY A 201 -29.91 -28.02 -39.54
N GLU A 202 -31.09 -28.63 -39.63
CA GLU A 202 -32.26 -28.47 -38.73
C GLU A 202 -32.12 -29.06 -37.30
N ASP A 203 -32.88 -28.48 -36.37
CA ASP A 203 -33.50 -29.05 -35.15
C ASP A 203 -32.89 -30.29 -34.45
N ALA A 204 -32.26 -30.06 -33.29
CA ALA A 204 -32.06 -31.06 -32.23
C ALA A 204 -32.02 -30.43 -30.82
N ALA A 205 -33.15 -29.89 -30.33
CA ALA A 205 -33.22 -29.25 -29.02
C ALA A 205 -33.18 -30.27 -27.85
N ALA A 206 -31.99 -30.52 -27.29
CA ALA A 206 -31.82 -31.28 -26.05
C ALA A 206 -32.21 -30.43 -24.83
N GLN A 207 -33.12 -30.94 -23.99
CA GLN A 207 -33.90 -30.10 -23.07
C GLN A 207 -33.47 -30.24 -21.61
N TRP A 208 -32.97 -29.15 -21.01
CA TRP A 208 -32.99 -28.93 -19.56
C TRP A 208 -34.19 -28.02 -19.20
N PRO A 209 -34.96 -28.31 -18.13
CA PRO A 209 -36.18 -27.56 -17.81
C PRO A 209 -35.88 -26.26 -17.03
N PRO A 210 -36.67 -25.19 -17.21
CA PRO A 210 -36.55 -23.97 -16.43
C PRO A 210 -36.99 -24.21 -14.99
N GLN A 211 -36.06 -24.20 -14.04
CA GLN A 211 -36.35 -24.45 -12.64
C GLN A 211 -36.80 -23.17 -11.92
N ASN A 212 -38.10 -22.90 -11.96
CA ASN A 212 -38.73 -21.80 -11.22
C ASN A 212 -38.41 -21.89 -9.72
N TRP A 213 -37.88 -20.81 -9.14
CA TRP A 213 -37.69 -20.69 -7.69
C TRP A 213 -38.99 -20.23 -7.02
N GLU A 214 -39.90 -21.16 -6.75
CA GLU A 214 -41.05 -20.88 -5.89
C GLU A 214 -40.66 -21.10 -4.41
N PRO A 215 -40.98 -20.16 -3.49
CA PRO A 215 -40.68 -20.34 -2.07
C PRO A 215 -41.42 -21.54 -1.47
N GLN A 216 -40.72 -22.65 -1.29
CA GLN A 216 -41.30 -23.85 -0.67
C GLN A 216 -41.77 -23.53 0.75
N ARG A 217 -43.07 -23.67 0.99
CA ARG A 217 -43.65 -23.50 2.34
C ARG A 217 -43.10 -24.61 3.23
N ALA A 218 -42.47 -24.23 4.33
CA ALA A 218 -41.95 -25.20 5.30
C ALA A 218 -43.05 -26.16 5.76
N GLY A 219 -42.72 -27.46 5.79
CA GLY A 219 -43.65 -28.51 6.21
C GLY A 219 -44.16 -28.32 7.64
N GLN A 220 -45.40 -28.71 7.89
CA GLN A 220 -46.02 -28.59 9.21
C GLN A 220 -45.35 -29.54 10.22
N SER A 221 -44.47 -29.00 11.05
CA SER A 221 -43.97 -29.70 12.25
C SER A 221 -44.95 -29.53 13.40
N THR A 222 -45.56 -30.62 13.85
CA THR A 222 -46.46 -30.67 15.01
C THR A 222 -45.66 -30.69 16.32
N GLY A 223 -45.09 -29.54 16.70
CA GLY A 223 -44.33 -29.38 17.94
C GLY A 223 -44.52 -28.01 18.60
N THR A 224 -45.09 -27.98 19.81
CA THR A 224 -45.27 -26.77 20.62
C THR A 224 -43.97 -26.33 21.29
N GLY A 225 -42.98 -25.94 20.48
CA GLY A 225 -41.71 -25.35 20.93
C GLY A 225 -41.60 -23.88 20.49
N SER A 226 -41.37 -22.97 21.44
CA SER A 226 -41.12 -21.56 21.11
C SER A 226 -39.74 -21.40 20.47
N LEU A 227 -39.69 -21.48 19.13
CA LEU A 227 -38.49 -21.17 18.35
C LEU A 227 -38.16 -19.68 18.49
N ARG A 228 -37.38 -19.38 19.53
CA ARG A 228 -36.81 -18.07 19.82
C ARG A 228 -35.98 -17.62 18.62
N LYS A 229 -36.60 -16.83 17.73
CA LYS A 229 -36.00 -16.28 16.50
C LYS A 229 -34.59 -15.78 16.83
N LYS A 230 -33.55 -16.46 16.30
CA LYS A 230 -32.15 -16.06 16.51
C LYS A 230 -32.06 -14.59 16.11
N ARG A 231 -31.57 -13.74 17.00
CA ARG A 231 -31.18 -12.39 16.60
C ARG A 231 -29.95 -12.56 15.73
N PHE A 232 -30.00 -12.03 14.51
CA PHE A 232 -28.80 -11.86 13.70
C PHE A 232 -27.87 -10.92 14.48
N VAL A 233 -26.81 -11.49 15.02
CA VAL A 233 -25.69 -10.80 15.64
C VAL A 233 -24.51 -11.27 14.81
N SER A 234 -23.89 -10.37 14.06
CA SER A 234 -22.71 -10.69 13.27
C SER A 234 -21.59 -11.09 14.24
N SER A 235 -21.35 -12.41 14.34
CA SER A 235 -20.24 -12.94 15.11
C SER A 235 -18.92 -12.48 14.47
N PRO A 236 -17.90 -12.14 15.27
CA PRO A 236 -16.58 -11.82 14.75
C PRO A 236 -16.11 -12.84 13.72
N ARG A 237 -15.46 -12.34 12.69
CA ARG A 237 -14.71 -13.12 11.71
C ARG A 237 -13.28 -12.62 11.72
N TYR A 238 -12.33 -13.50 11.96
CA TYR A 238 -10.92 -13.20 11.75
C TYR A 238 -10.52 -13.71 10.37
N VAL A 239 -9.57 -13.06 9.72
CA VAL A 239 -9.05 -13.48 8.41
C VAL A 239 -7.54 -13.51 8.54
N GLU A 240 -7.03 -14.67 8.93
CA GLU A 240 -5.61 -14.94 9.02
C GLU A 240 -5.01 -14.92 7.61
N THR A 241 -4.12 -13.96 7.38
CA THR A 241 -3.62 -13.65 6.04
C THR A 241 -2.10 -13.81 5.98
N MET A 242 -1.62 -14.53 4.97
CA MET A 242 -0.22 -14.49 4.55
C MET A 242 -0.03 -13.41 3.47
N LEU A 243 0.85 -12.45 3.73
CA LEU A 243 1.29 -11.50 2.71
C LEU A 243 2.59 -12.02 2.06
N VAL A 244 2.65 -12.00 0.73
CA VAL A 244 3.81 -12.43 -0.04
C VAL A 244 4.23 -11.29 -0.95
N ALA A 245 5.53 -11.00 -0.97
CA ALA A 245 6.12 -10.07 -1.92
C ALA A 245 7.14 -10.82 -2.79
N ASP A 246 7.07 -10.58 -4.09
CA ASP A 246 8.01 -11.11 -5.07
C ASP A 246 9.36 -10.36 -5.05
N GLN A 247 10.24 -10.74 -5.98
CA GLN A 247 11.54 -10.11 -6.14
C GLN A 247 11.42 -8.65 -6.59
N SER A 248 10.47 -8.31 -7.48
CA SER A 248 10.31 -6.95 -7.99
C SER A 248 9.84 -5.96 -6.92
N MET A 249 8.96 -6.39 -6.00
CA MET A 249 8.61 -5.67 -4.77
C MET A 249 9.81 -5.49 -3.84
N ALA A 250 10.63 -6.53 -3.67
CA ALA A 250 11.79 -6.51 -2.80
C ALA A 250 12.91 -5.60 -3.31
N GLU A 251 13.09 -5.50 -4.62
CA GLU A 251 14.01 -4.58 -5.27
C GLU A 251 13.50 -3.12 -5.21
N PHE A 252 12.23 -2.88 -5.54
CA PHE A 252 11.66 -1.53 -5.61
C PHE A 252 11.48 -0.85 -4.23
N HIS A 253 11.02 -1.60 -3.21
CA HIS A 253 10.80 -1.04 -1.86
C HIS A 253 11.99 -1.20 -0.91
N GLY A 254 12.94 -2.09 -1.23
CA GLY A 254 14.12 -2.36 -0.42
C GLY A 254 13.79 -2.66 1.05
N SER A 255 14.45 -1.95 1.97
CA SER A 255 14.19 -2.05 3.42
C SER A 255 12.80 -1.54 3.85
N GLY A 256 12.12 -0.75 3.03
CA GLY A 256 10.79 -0.22 3.31
C GLY A 256 9.66 -1.26 3.14
N LEU A 257 9.91 -2.36 2.41
CA LEU A 257 8.89 -3.30 1.95
C LEU A 257 7.94 -3.79 3.06
N LYS A 258 8.47 -4.26 4.20
CA LYS A 258 7.62 -4.81 5.28
C LYS A 258 6.67 -3.76 5.85
N HIS A 259 7.14 -2.52 6.02
CA HIS A 259 6.30 -1.42 6.54
C HIS A 259 5.28 -0.95 5.49
N TYR A 260 5.67 -1.00 4.21
CA TYR A 260 4.79 -0.70 3.09
C TYR A 260 3.61 -1.69 2.99
N LEU A 261 3.89 -3.00 2.92
CA LEU A 261 2.87 -4.06 2.91
C LEU A 261 1.93 -3.97 4.10
N LEU A 262 2.47 -3.77 5.32
CA LEU A 262 1.67 -3.59 6.52
C LEU A 262 0.80 -2.32 6.49
N THR A 263 1.23 -1.27 5.77
CA THR A 263 0.44 -0.04 5.57
C THR A 263 -0.66 -0.24 4.54
N LEU A 264 -0.40 -0.97 3.43
CA LEU A 264 -1.44 -1.34 2.49
C LEU A 264 -2.54 -2.14 3.20
N PHE A 265 -2.13 -3.16 3.96
CA PHE A 265 -3.05 -4.03 4.66
C PHE A 265 -3.75 -3.35 5.85
N SER A 266 -3.15 -2.35 6.50
CA SER A 266 -3.86 -1.59 7.54
C SER A 266 -4.99 -0.71 6.98
N VAL A 267 -4.82 -0.18 5.76
CA VAL A 267 -5.90 0.52 5.04
C VAL A 267 -7.00 -0.45 4.60
N ALA A 268 -6.64 -1.61 4.04
CA ALA A 268 -7.61 -2.66 3.72
C ALA A 268 -8.40 -3.12 4.96
N ALA A 269 -7.71 -3.36 6.09
CA ALA A 269 -8.34 -3.73 7.35
C ALA A 269 -9.31 -2.65 7.86
N ARG A 270 -8.96 -1.36 7.72
CA ARG A 270 -9.85 -0.23 8.08
C ARG A 270 -11.10 -0.16 7.20
N LEU A 271 -11.00 -0.50 5.90
CA LEU A 271 -12.15 -0.62 5.01
C LEU A 271 -13.08 -1.76 5.44
N TYR A 272 -12.53 -2.93 5.81
CA TYR A 272 -13.32 -4.05 6.35
C TYR A 272 -13.93 -3.82 7.74
N LYS A 273 -13.46 -2.80 8.50
CA LYS A 273 -14.15 -2.33 9.71
C LYS A 273 -15.28 -1.33 9.44
N HIS A 274 -15.46 -0.86 8.21
CA HIS A 274 -16.45 0.19 7.93
C HIS A 274 -17.90 -0.34 8.02
N PRO A 275 -18.82 0.32 8.77
CA PRO A 275 -20.16 -0.22 9.05
C PRO A 275 -21.05 -0.53 7.84
N SER A 276 -20.73 -0.02 6.66
CA SER A 276 -21.44 -0.34 5.42
C SER A 276 -21.37 -1.82 5.05
N ILE A 277 -20.31 -2.55 5.44
CA ILE A 277 -20.16 -4.01 5.17
C ILE A 277 -21.12 -4.88 6.00
N ARG A 278 -21.76 -4.31 7.03
CA ARG A 278 -22.70 -4.94 7.99
C ARG A 278 -22.16 -6.10 8.84
N ASN A 279 -20.97 -6.62 8.53
CA ASN A 279 -20.37 -7.80 9.14
C ASN A 279 -19.14 -7.46 9.99
N SER A 280 -18.84 -8.28 10.99
CA SER A 280 -17.76 -8.05 11.96
C SER A 280 -16.45 -8.68 11.50
N VAL A 281 -15.98 -8.31 10.31
CA VAL A 281 -14.74 -8.85 9.71
C VAL A 281 -13.50 -8.22 10.33
N SER A 282 -12.42 -8.98 10.45
CA SER A 282 -11.14 -8.55 11.01
C SER A 282 -9.99 -9.15 10.21
N LEU A 283 -9.49 -8.38 9.24
CA LEU A 283 -8.26 -8.76 8.53
C LEU A 283 -7.07 -8.75 9.48
N VAL A 284 -6.24 -9.80 9.41
CA VAL A 284 -5.11 -10.04 10.32
C VAL A 284 -3.93 -10.57 9.52
N VAL A 285 -2.72 -10.05 9.76
CA VAL A 285 -1.50 -10.63 9.18
C VAL A 285 -0.88 -11.60 10.19
N VAL A 286 -0.72 -12.85 9.79
CA VAL A 286 -0.03 -13.88 10.57
C VAL A 286 1.36 -14.18 10.04
N LYS A 287 1.55 -14.09 8.72
CA LYS A 287 2.79 -14.46 8.04
C LYS A 287 3.15 -13.45 6.96
N ILE A 288 4.44 -13.13 6.81
CA ILE A 288 4.97 -12.34 5.69
C ILE A 288 6.15 -13.08 5.08
N LEU A 289 6.04 -13.40 3.80
CA LEU A 289 7.12 -13.98 2.99
C LEU A 289 7.66 -12.95 2.00
N VAL A 290 8.98 -12.96 1.80
CA VAL A 290 9.64 -12.16 0.77
C VAL A 290 10.52 -13.08 -0.07
N ILE A 291 10.30 -13.07 -1.38
CA ILE A 291 11.02 -13.90 -2.36
C ILE A 291 12.17 -13.07 -2.93
N TYR A 292 13.41 -13.46 -2.65
CA TYR A 292 14.61 -12.82 -3.19
C TYR A 292 15.22 -13.57 -4.37
N GLU A 293 14.74 -14.78 -4.65
CA GLU A 293 15.08 -15.57 -5.84
C GLU A 293 13.78 -16.03 -6.49
N GLU A 294 13.41 -15.42 -7.62
CA GLU A 294 12.22 -15.76 -8.42
C GLU A 294 12.02 -17.28 -8.59
N GLN A 295 13.11 -18.02 -8.85
CA GLN A 295 13.15 -19.48 -9.04
C GLN A 295 12.70 -20.32 -7.81
N LYS A 296 12.41 -19.68 -6.68
CA LYS A 296 11.87 -20.30 -5.45
C LYS A 296 10.46 -19.81 -5.09
N GLY A 297 9.95 -18.81 -5.80
CA GLY A 297 8.57 -18.32 -5.70
C GLY A 297 7.61 -19.09 -6.62
N PRO A 298 6.37 -18.58 -6.81
CA PRO A 298 5.54 -18.96 -7.93
C PRO A 298 6.10 -18.38 -9.24
N GLU A 299 5.80 -19.03 -10.37
CA GLU A 299 6.00 -18.42 -11.70
C GLU A 299 5.01 -17.25 -11.87
N ILE A 300 5.54 -16.03 -11.96
CA ILE A 300 4.80 -14.79 -12.20
C ILE A 300 4.90 -14.44 -13.68
N THR A 301 3.77 -14.07 -14.28
CA THR A 301 3.65 -13.67 -15.69
C THR A 301 2.73 -12.45 -15.82
N SER A 302 2.76 -11.77 -16.96
CA SER A 302 1.78 -10.71 -17.26
C SER A 302 0.35 -11.24 -17.48
N ASN A 303 0.10 -12.54 -17.49
CA ASN A 303 -1.26 -13.09 -17.46
C ASN A 303 -1.71 -13.25 -16.00
N ALA A 304 -2.60 -12.37 -15.54
CA ALA A 304 -3.04 -12.33 -14.15
C ALA A 304 -3.67 -13.65 -13.66
N ALA A 305 -4.46 -14.32 -14.51
CA ALA A 305 -5.11 -15.59 -14.17
C ALA A 305 -4.12 -16.76 -14.06
N LEU A 306 -3.09 -16.79 -14.93
CA LEU A 306 -1.98 -17.74 -14.84
C LEU A 306 -1.18 -17.51 -13.55
N THR A 307 -0.83 -16.27 -13.26
CA THR A 307 -0.10 -15.86 -12.04
C THR A 307 -0.87 -16.21 -10.77
N LEU A 308 -2.19 -15.95 -10.72
CA LEU A 308 -3.06 -16.36 -9.61
C LEU A 308 -3.05 -17.89 -9.42
N ARG A 309 -3.26 -18.66 -10.50
CA ARG A 309 -3.24 -20.12 -10.45
C ARG A 309 -1.89 -20.67 -9.97
N ASN A 310 -0.79 -20.10 -10.46
CA ASN A 310 0.57 -20.48 -10.07
C ASN A 310 0.82 -20.16 -8.59
N PHE A 311 0.42 -18.96 -8.13
CA PHE A 311 0.51 -18.55 -6.73
C PHE A 311 -0.34 -19.43 -5.80
N CYS A 312 -1.59 -19.73 -6.14
CA CYS A 312 -2.44 -20.61 -5.35
C CYS A 312 -1.86 -22.03 -5.18
N ASN A 313 -1.25 -22.59 -6.23
CA ASN A 313 -0.55 -23.87 -6.15
C ASN A 313 0.74 -23.82 -5.32
N TRP A 314 1.46 -22.69 -5.35
CA TRP A 314 2.66 -22.46 -4.54
C TRP A 314 2.33 -22.26 -3.06
N GLN A 315 1.43 -21.32 -2.72
CA GLN A 315 1.12 -20.97 -1.33
C GLN A 315 0.63 -22.19 -0.53
N LYS A 316 -0.16 -23.07 -1.14
CA LYS A 316 -0.73 -24.26 -0.48
C LYS A 316 0.35 -25.18 0.12
N GLN A 317 1.57 -25.15 -0.40
CA GLN A 317 2.70 -25.94 0.08
C GLN A 317 3.35 -25.33 1.35
N HIS A 318 3.02 -24.07 1.68
CA HIS A 318 3.51 -23.32 2.83
C HIS A 318 2.47 -23.12 3.95
N ASN A 319 1.23 -23.57 3.75
CA ASN A 319 0.15 -23.52 4.72
C ASN A 319 0.11 -24.82 5.58
N PRO A 320 0.25 -24.76 6.92
CA PRO A 320 -0.04 -25.87 7.81
C PRO A 320 -1.46 -26.43 7.59
N PRO A 321 -1.66 -27.76 7.63
CA PRO A 321 -2.95 -28.39 7.33
C PRO A 321 -3.96 -28.31 8.49
N SER A 322 -3.66 -27.58 9.57
CA SER A 322 -4.49 -27.49 10.77
C SER A 322 -4.75 -26.04 11.12
N ASP A 323 -6.03 -25.68 11.11
CA ASP A 323 -6.67 -24.45 11.59
C ASP A 323 -6.57 -24.30 13.14
N ARG A 324 -5.33 -24.41 13.64
CA ARG A 324 -4.85 -24.37 15.03
C ARG A 324 -3.34 -24.15 15.12
N ASP A 325 -2.60 -24.26 14.02
CA ASP A 325 -1.19 -23.90 13.94
C ASP A 325 -1.06 -22.38 13.90
N ALA A 326 -0.07 -21.79 14.58
CA ALA A 326 0.12 -20.35 14.61
C ALA A 326 0.69 -19.79 13.28
N GLU A 327 1.13 -20.65 12.37
CA GLU A 327 1.45 -20.28 10.98
C GLU A 327 0.40 -20.74 9.95
N HIS A 328 -0.78 -21.21 10.38
CA HIS A 328 -1.94 -21.35 9.49
C HIS A 328 -2.38 -20.00 8.94
N TYR A 329 -3.14 -20.01 7.84
CA TYR A 329 -3.82 -18.82 7.33
C TYR A 329 -5.00 -19.22 6.44
N ASP A 330 -6.08 -18.46 6.53
CA ASP A 330 -7.28 -18.60 5.69
C ASP A 330 -6.96 -18.27 4.22
N THR A 331 -6.16 -17.22 4.00
CA THR A 331 -5.98 -16.62 2.68
C THR A 331 -4.57 -16.07 2.45
N ALA A 332 -4.11 -16.02 1.19
CA ALA A 332 -2.79 -15.54 0.81
C ALA A 332 -2.85 -14.46 -0.27
N ILE A 333 -2.04 -13.40 -0.12
CA ILE A 333 -2.02 -12.26 -1.07
C ILE A 333 -0.60 -12.04 -1.57
N LEU A 334 -0.40 -12.17 -2.89
CA LEU A 334 0.86 -11.86 -3.57
C LEU A 334 0.85 -10.43 -4.09
N PHE A 335 1.89 -9.67 -3.76
CA PHE A 335 2.18 -8.37 -4.35
C PHE A 335 3.35 -8.49 -5.34
N THR A 336 3.23 -7.84 -6.49
CA THR A 336 4.27 -7.77 -7.53
C THR A 336 4.31 -6.37 -8.17
N ARG A 337 5.46 -5.95 -8.70
CA ARG A 337 5.59 -4.77 -9.59
C ARG A 337 5.55 -5.16 -11.08
N GLN A 338 5.29 -6.42 -11.40
CA GLN A 338 5.03 -6.89 -12.76
C GLN A 338 3.65 -6.39 -13.23
N ASP A 339 3.63 -5.69 -14.37
CA ASP A 339 2.44 -5.29 -15.13
C ASP A 339 1.52 -6.51 -15.38
N LEU A 340 0.28 -6.45 -14.88
CA LEU A 340 -0.70 -7.54 -14.93
C LEU A 340 -1.84 -7.26 -15.93
N CYS A 341 -2.05 -8.21 -16.83
CA CYS A 341 -3.09 -8.18 -17.85
C CYS A 341 -4.14 -9.27 -17.64
N GLY A 342 -5.41 -8.87 -17.81
CA GLY A 342 -6.52 -9.79 -18.09
C GLY A 342 -6.51 -10.26 -19.55
N ALA A 343 -7.55 -10.99 -19.97
CA ALA A 343 -7.63 -11.53 -21.32
C ALA A 343 -7.91 -10.49 -22.42
N GLN A 344 -8.20 -9.24 -22.06
CA GLN A 344 -8.59 -8.17 -23.00
C GLN A 344 -7.82 -6.85 -22.83
N THR A 345 -7.35 -6.50 -21.62
CA THR A 345 -6.57 -5.29 -21.34
C THR A 345 -5.48 -5.51 -20.27
N CYS A 346 -4.57 -4.56 -20.14
CA CYS A 346 -3.54 -4.48 -19.09
C CYS A 346 -3.85 -3.32 -18.12
N ASP A 347 -5.09 -3.25 -17.66
CA ASP A 347 -5.56 -2.31 -16.62
C ASP A 347 -5.85 -3.06 -15.29
N THR A 348 -5.32 -4.27 -15.16
CA THR A 348 -5.76 -5.31 -14.22
C THR A 348 -4.82 -5.40 -13.02
N LEU A 349 -4.87 -4.41 -12.11
CA LEU A 349 -3.98 -4.41 -10.93
C LEU A 349 -4.32 -5.49 -9.88
N GLY A 350 -5.32 -6.35 -10.10
CA GLY A 350 -5.77 -7.35 -9.14
C GLY A 350 -6.44 -8.55 -9.78
N MET A 351 -6.34 -9.71 -9.13
CA MET A 351 -7.18 -10.88 -9.43
C MET A 351 -7.31 -11.83 -8.24
N ALA A 352 -8.51 -12.34 -8.02
CA ALA A 352 -8.81 -13.40 -7.06
C ALA A 352 -9.95 -14.31 -7.53
N ASP A 353 -10.01 -15.52 -6.96
CA ASP A 353 -11.12 -16.44 -7.15
C ASP A 353 -12.35 -16.00 -6.31
N VAL A 354 -13.55 -16.17 -6.85
CA VAL A 354 -14.80 -15.75 -6.17
C VAL A 354 -15.28 -16.80 -5.16
N GLY A 355 -15.45 -16.39 -3.90
CA GLY A 355 -16.12 -17.17 -2.84
C GLY A 355 -15.28 -18.27 -2.21
N THR A 356 -13.95 -18.13 -2.20
CA THR A 356 -13.01 -19.20 -1.85
C THR A 356 -12.36 -19.09 -0.47
N VAL A 357 -12.83 -18.20 0.42
CA VAL A 357 -12.10 -17.86 1.67
C VAL A 357 -11.69 -19.06 2.55
N CYS A 358 -12.49 -20.13 2.63
CA CYS A 358 -12.16 -21.37 3.35
C CYS A 358 -11.80 -22.55 2.43
N ASP A 359 -11.30 -22.30 1.21
CA ASP A 359 -10.69 -23.29 0.31
C ASP A 359 -9.15 -23.10 0.32
N PRO A 360 -8.37 -23.93 1.05
CA PRO A 360 -6.91 -23.78 1.12
C PRO A 360 -6.16 -23.92 -0.21
N SER A 361 -6.83 -24.32 -1.30
CA SER A 361 -6.28 -24.35 -2.66
C SER A 361 -6.67 -23.18 -3.56
N ARG A 362 -7.63 -22.34 -3.16
CA ARG A 362 -8.17 -21.24 -3.98
C ARG A 362 -8.37 -19.92 -3.22
N SER A 363 -8.15 -19.89 -1.91
CA SER A 363 -8.19 -18.68 -1.08
C SER A 363 -6.93 -17.84 -1.29
N CYS A 364 -6.84 -17.19 -2.45
CA CYS A 364 -5.68 -16.39 -2.80
C CYS A 364 -6.03 -15.22 -3.71
N SER A 365 -5.17 -14.20 -3.67
CA SER A 365 -5.25 -13.00 -4.50
C SER A 365 -3.87 -12.62 -5.02
N VAL A 366 -3.82 -12.03 -6.21
CA VAL A 366 -2.62 -11.37 -6.76
C VAL A 366 -2.90 -9.89 -6.95
N ILE A 367 -1.94 -9.05 -6.63
CA ILE A 367 -2.03 -7.59 -6.63
C ILE A 367 -0.81 -7.03 -7.36
N GLU A 368 -1.02 -6.27 -8.42
CA GLU A 368 0.00 -5.33 -8.90
C GLU A 368 0.07 -4.17 -7.92
N ASP A 369 1.25 -3.98 -7.34
CA ASP A 369 1.53 -2.80 -6.53
C ASP A 369 1.81 -1.62 -7.45
N ASP A 370 0.92 -0.63 -7.45
CA ASP A 370 1.15 0.66 -8.11
C ASP A 370 1.22 1.83 -7.12
N GLY A 371 1.26 1.58 -5.80
CA GLY A 371 1.35 2.62 -4.77
C GLY A 371 0.50 2.35 -3.53
N LEU A 372 0.39 3.32 -2.61
CA LEU A 372 -0.41 3.16 -1.38
C LEU A 372 -1.89 2.78 -1.64
N GLN A 373 -2.34 3.10 -2.84
CA GLN A 373 -3.60 2.67 -3.42
C GLN A 373 -3.82 1.17 -3.57
N ALA A 374 -2.78 0.34 -3.68
CA ALA A 374 -2.90 -1.11 -3.81
C ALA A 374 -3.59 -1.72 -2.58
N ALA A 375 -3.71 -0.97 -1.48
CA ALA A 375 -4.61 -1.25 -0.36
C ALA A 375 -6.10 -1.36 -0.74
N PHE A 376 -6.57 -0.52 -1.66
CA PHE A 376 -7.94 -0.56 -2.16
C PHE A 376 -8.12 -1.76 -3.09
N THR A 377 -7.15 -2.08 -3.94
CA THR A 377 -7.14 -3.32 -4.73
C THR A 377 -7.13 -4.55 -3.84
N THR A 378 -6.29 -4.56 -2.80
CA THR A 378 -6.25 -5.61 -1.76
C THR A 378 -7.63 -5.80 -1.11
N ALA A 379 -8.38 -4.71 -0.87
CA ALA A 379 -9.74 -4.79 -0.34
C ALA A 379 -10.78 -5.26 -1.37
N HIS A 380 -10.60 -4.95 -2.66
CA HIS A 380 -11.44 -5.41 -3.77
C HIS A 380 -11.28 -6.93 -4.00
N GLU A 381 -10.04 -7.41 -4.13
CA GLU A 381 -9.78 -8.84 -4.36
C GLU A 381 -10.22 -9.71 -3.18
N LEU A 382 -9.99 -9.27 -1.93
CA LEU A 382 -10.59 -9.93 -0.76
C LEU A 382 -12.13 -9.90 -0.80
N GLY A 383 -12.74 -8.92 -1.46
CA GLY A 383 -14.18 -8.87 -1.70
C GLY A 383 -14.64 -10.03 -2.57
N HIS A 384 -13.92 -10.32 -3.66
CA HIS A 384 -14.14 -11.51 -4.48
C HIS A 384 -13.97 -12.79 -3.67
N VAL A 385 -12.89 -12.94 -2.88
CA VAL A 385 -12.67 -14.09 -1.98
C VAL A 385 -13.85 -14.27 -0.99
N PHE A 386 -14.50 -13.18 -0.57
CA PHE A 386 -15.74 -13.14 0.24
C PHE A 386 -17.06 -13.29 -0.55
N ASN A 387 -17.00 -13.78 -1.79
CA ASN A 387 -18.14 -14.01 -2.69
C ASN A 387 -18.90 -12.71 -3.09
N MET A 388 -18.22 -11.56 -3.08
CA MET A 388 -18.78 -10.33 -3.64
C MET A 388 -18.49 -10.26 -5.15
N PRO A 389 -19.51 -10.11 -6.02
CA PRO A 389 -19.33 -9.77 -7.42
C PRO A 389 -19.08 -8.26 -7.57
N HIS A 390 -18.85 -7.79 -8.80
CA HIS A 390 -18.88 -6.36 -9.10
C HIS A 390 -20.26 -5.72 -8.89
N ASP A 391 -20.26 -4.44 -8.56
CA ASP A 391 -21.45 -3.65 -8.23
C ASP A 391 -22.35 -3.31 -9.42
N ASP A 392 -21.85 -3.47 -10.65
CA ASP A 392 -22.57 -3.38 -11.92
C ASP A 392 -23.21 -4.70 -12.39
N ALA A 393 -22.75 -5.84 -11.84
CA ALA A 393 -23.21 -7.18 -12.20
C ALA A 393 -24.73 -7.35 -12.07
N LYS A 394 -25.31 -8.19 -12.95
CA LYS A 394 -26.77 -8.38 -13.09
C LYS A 394 -27.48 -8.69 -11.76
N GLN A 395 -26.83 -9.42 -10.85
CA GLN A 395 -27.35 -9.75 -9.52
C GLN A 395 -27.34 -8.60 -8.51
N CYS A 396 -26.43 -7.61 -8.66
CA CYS A 396 -26.41 -6.40 -7.85
C CYS A 396 -27.38 -5.31 -8.33
N ALA A 397 -27.87 -5.41 -9.57
CA ALA A 397 -28.66 -4.36 -10.22
C ALA A 397 -29.95 -3.95 -9.47
N SER A 398 -30.56 -4.87 -8.73
CA SER A 398 -31.74 -4.64 -7.89
C SER A 398 -31.43 -4.16 -6.47
N LEU A 399 -30.21 -4.37 -5.98
CA LEU A 399 -29.77 -4.03 -4.62
C LEU A 399 -29.10 -2.65 -4.56
N ASN A 400 -28.24 -2.34 -5.53
CA ASN A 400 -27.52 -1.07 -5.63
C ASN A 400 -28.35 0.05 -6.28
N GLY A 401 -29.34 -0.33 -7.10
CA GLY A 401 -30.14 0.62 -7.87
C GLY A 401 -29.29 1.39 -8.88
N VAL A 402 -29.14 2.70 -8.66
CA VAL A 402 -28.49 3.65 -9.58
C VAL A 402 -27.02 3.90 -9.26
N ASN A 403 -26.60 3.84 -7.99
CA ASN A 403 -25.22 4.13 -7.60
C ASN A 403 -24.39 2.83 -7.58
N ARG A 404 -23.41 2.71 -8.49
CA ARG A 404 -22.59 1.50 -8.67
C ARG A 404 -21.10 1.82 -8.70
N ASP A 405 -20.74 2.86 -9.45
CA ASP A 405 -19.35 3.21 -9.80
C ASP A 405 -18.54 3.91 -8.68
N SER A 406 -19.15 4.05 -7.48
CA SER A 406 -18.56 4.72 -6.31
C SER A 406 -18.38 3.80 -5.09
N HIS A 407 -18.54 2.49 -5.26
CA HIS A 407 -18.34 1.50 -4.19
C HIS A 407 -17.08 0.66 -4.41
N MET A 408 -16.71 -0.14 -3.40
CA MET A 408 -15.45 -0.87 -3.37
C MET A 408 -15.37 -1.94 -4.45
N MET A 409 -16.51 -2.56 -4.79
CA MET A 409 -16.62 -3.56 -5.85
C MET A 409 -17.06 -2.95 -7.19
N ALA A 410 -16.87 -1.64 -7.41
CA ALA A 410 -17.02 -1.05 -8.73
C ALA A 410 -15.97 -1.65 -9.70
N SER A 411 -16.43 -2.12 -10.86
CA SER A 411 -15.61 -2.78 -11.90
C SER A 411 -14.46 -1.90 -12.42
N MET A 412 -14.68 -0.58 -12.43
CA MET A 412 -13.63 0.43 -12.47
C MET A 412 -13.62 1.17 -11.14
N LEU A 413 -12.52 1.05 -10.40
CA LEU A 413 -12.36 1.68 -9.09
C LEU A 413 -12.14 3.20 -9.23
N SER A 414 -13.15 3.96 -9.68
CA SER A 414 -13.01 5.35 -10.13
C SER A 414 -13.29 6.41 -9.06
N ASN A 415 -14.39 6.33 -8.30
CA ASN A 415 -14.85 7.43 -7.43
C ASN A 415 -15.38 6.93 -6.07
N LEU A 416 -14.56 6.19 -5.32
CA LEU A 416 -14.96 5.56 -4.04
C LEU A 416 -15.55 6.57 -3.02
N ASP A 417 -16.84 6.41 -2.69
CA ASP A 417 -17.51 7.11 -1.60
C ASP A 417 -17.01 6.57 -0.26
N ARG A 418 -16.14 7.36 0.38
CA ARG A 418 -15.55 7.02 1.68
C ARG A 418 -16.53 7.09 2.86
N SER A 419 -17.77 7.54 2.64
CA SER A 419 -18.85 7.46 3.63
C SER A 419 -19.65 6.16 3.53
N GLN A 420 -19.67 5.52 2.36
CA GLN A 420 -20.27 4.19 2.11
C GLN A 420 -19.40 3.38 1.14
N PRO A 421 -18.16 2.99 1.53
CA PRO A 421 -17.25 2.28 0.65
C PRO A 421 -17.81 0.94 0.18
N TRP A 422 -18.62 0.25 0.98
CA TRP A 422 -19.27 -1.00 0.57
C TRP A 422 -20.72 -0.75 0.17
N SER A 423 -21.15 -1.34 -0.96
CA SER A 423 -22.50 -1.17 -1.48
C SER A 423 -23.52 -2.03 -0.72
N PRO A 424 -24.84 -1.78 -0.92
CA PRO A 424 -25.88 -2.69 -0.49
C PRO A 424 -25.70 -4.13 -1.00
N CYS A 425 -25.23 -4.32 -2.24
CA CYS A 425 -24.95 -5.63 -2.79
C CYS A 425 -23.75 -6.30 -2.12
N SER A 426 -22.61 -5.62 -1.99
CA SER A 426 -21.40 -6.19 -1.36
C SER A 426 -21.72 -6.68 0.05
N ALA A 427 -22.44 -5.86 0.83
CA ALA A 427 -22.86 -6.18 2.18
C ALA A 427 -23.87 -7.34 2.25
N TYR A 428 -24.82 -7.43 1.31
CA TYR A 428 -25.76 -8.55 1.23
C TYR A 428 -25.04 -9.87 0.88
N MET A 429 -24.14 -9.85 -0.11
CA MET A 429 -23.46 -11.03 -0.61
C MET A 429 -22.56 -11.68 0.46
N ILE A 430 -21.73 -10.89 1.16
CA ILE A 430 -20.92 -11.43 2.27
C ILE A 430 -21.79 -11.89 3.45
N THR A 431 -22.90 -11.21 3.76
CA THR A 431 -23.83 -11.68 4.82
C THR A 431 -24.40 -13.05 4.46
N SER A 432 -24.90 -13.20 3.24
CA SER A 432 -25.44 -14.48 2.74
C SER A 432 -24.37 -15.58 2.73
N PHE A 433 -23.16 -15.28 2.28
CA PHE A 433 -22.06 -16.23 2.24
C PHE A 433 -21.66 -16.74 3.64
N LEU A 434 -21.57 -15.83 4.62
CA LEU A 434 -21.26 -16.18 6.01
C LEU A 434 -22.41 -16.89 6.73
N ASP A 435 -23.67 -16.47 6.53
CA ASP A 435 -24.85 -17.09 7.16
C ASP A 435 -25.13 -18.51 6.61
N ASN A 436 -24.67 -18.83 5.39
CA ASN A 436 -24.73 -20.18 4.81
C ASN A 436 -23.57 -21.10 5.25
N GLY A 437 -22.64 -20.63 6.10
CA GLY A 437 -21.56 -21.45 6.64
C GLY A 437 -20.31 -21.58 5.76
N HIS A 438 -20.10 -20.69 4.78
CA HIS A 438 -18.89 -20.68 3.95
C HIS A 438 -17.69 -19.96 4.60
N GLY A 439 -17.85 -19.48 5.84
CA GLY A 439 -16.82 -18.78 6.61
C GLY A 439 -16.64 -19.36 8.01
N GLU A 440 -16.53 -20.69 8.10
CA GLU A 440 -16.34 -21.44 9.36
C GLU A 440 -14.86 -21.51 9.80
N CYS A 441 -13.89 -21.37 8.88
CA CYS A 441 -12.45 -21.24 9.23
C CYS A 441 -12.19 -19.97 10.06
N LEU A 442 -12.74 -18.85 9.57
CA LEU A 442 -12.74 -17.49 10.14
C LEU A 442 -13.32 -17.33 11.57
N MET A 443 -13.66 -18.43 12.26
CA MET A 443 -14.34 -18.49 13.56
C MET A 443 -13.39 -18.58 14.76
N ASP A 444 -12.12 -18.89 14.53
CA ASP A 444 -11.10 -19.05 15.55
C ASP A 444 -10.68 -17.69 16.18
N LYS A 445 -9.52 -17.59 16.83
CA LYS A 445 -8.88 -16.29 17.04
C LYS A 445 -7.34 -16.39 16.90
N PRO A 446 -6.70 -15.53 16.09
CA PRO A 446 -5.26 -15.53 15.85
C PRO A 446 -4.44 -15.47 17.14
N GLN A 447 -3.46 -16.38 17.22
CA GLN A 447 -2.67 -16.62 18.44
C GLN A 447 -1.62 -15.51 18.67
N SER A 448 -0.88 -15.13 17.63
CA SER A 448 0.20 -14.14 17.68
C SER A 448 0.22 -13.24 16.44
N PRO A 449 -0.82 -12.41 16.21
CA PRO A 449 -0.94 -11.61 15.01
C PRO A 449 0.09 -10.47 14.94
N ILE A 450 0.64 -10.24 13.73
CA ILE A 450 1.51 -9.11 13.44
C ILE A 450 0.68 -7.81 13.55
N GLN A 451 1.17 -6.87 14.36
CA GLN A 451 0.48 -5.60 14.59
C GLN A 451 0.51 -4.71 13.35
N LEU A 452 -0.66 -4.20 12.96
CA LEU A 452 -0.81 -3.27 11.85
C LEU A 452 -0.59 -1.82 12.31
N PRO A 453 0.03 -0.94 11.49
CA PRO A 453 0.18 0.48 11.80
C PRO A 453 -1.16 1.16 12.13
N SER A 454 -1.23 1.81 13.30
CA SER A 454 -2.37 2.64 13.71
C SER A 454 -2.38 4.01 13.02
N ASP A 455 -1.20 4.53 12.69
CA ASP A 455 -1.00 5.80 12.02
C ASP A 455 -1.67 5.84 10.63
N LEU A 456 -1.96 7.05 10.17
CA LEU A 456 -2.52 7.26 8.84
C LEU A 456 -1.37 7.30 7.81
N PRO A 457 -1.48 6.63 6.64
CA PRO A 457 -0.35 6.41 5.73
C PRO A 457 0.38 7.70 5.30
N GLY A 458 -0.36 8.79 5.10
CA GLY A 458 0.17 10.09 4.71
C GLY A 458 0.97 10.84 5.80
N THR A 459 1.02 10.31 7.02
CA THR A 459 1.94 10.82 8.07
C THR A 459 3.35 10.24 7.96
N LEU A 460 3.47 9.08 7.31
CA LEU A 460 4.67 8.29 7.05
C LEU A 460 5.23 8.60 5.64
N TYR A 461 4.34 8.49 4.65
CA TYR A 461 4.65 8.62 3.23
C TYR A 461 4.15 9.96 2.68
N ASP A 462 5.05 10.73 2.10
CA ASP A 462 4.78 12.08 1.61
C ASP A 462 4.47 12.10 0.10
N ALA A 463 4.39 13.26 -0.56
CA ALA A 463 3.72 13.45 -1.86
C ALA A 463 4.70 13.10 -2.96
N ASN A 464 5.94 13.51 -2.75
CA ASN A 464 7.06 12.97 -3.49
C ASN A 464 7.11 11.46 -3.23
N ARG A 465 7.04 10.97 -1.98
CA ARG A 465 7.12 9.50 -1.78
C ARG A 465 5.95 8.69 -2.36
N GLN A 466 4.72 9.20 -2.33
CA GLN A 466 3.56 8.52 -2.92
C GLN A 466 3.54 8.66 -4.46
N CYS A 467 4.01 9.79 -5.03
CA CYS A 467 4.34 9.90 -6.45
C CYS A 467 5.43 8.89 -6.86
N GLN A 468 6.48 8.74 -6.05
CA GLN A 468 7.58 7.82 -6.30
C GLN A 468 7.12 6.37 -6.35
N PHE A 469 6.22 5.96 -5.44
CA PHE A 469 5.59 4.64 -5.53
C PHE A 469 4.74 4.49 -6.80
N THR A 470 4.00 5.53 -7.20
CA THR A 470 3.07 5.47 -8.34
C THR A 470 3.74 5.55 -9.72
N PHE A 471 4.82 6.33 -9.86
CA PHE A 471 5.40 6.69 -11.16
C PHE A 471 6.94 6.61 -11.19
N GLY A 472 7.58 6.04 -10.17
CA GLY A 472 9.04 5.85 -10.10
C GLY A 472 9.79 6.98 -9.39
N GLU A 473 11.03 6.72 -8.96
CA GLU A 473 11.75 7.54 -7.96
C GLU A 473 12.00 9.02 -8.34
N GLU A 474 12.03 9.35 -9.63
CA GLU A 474 12.14 10.74 -10.12
C GLU A 474 10.84 11.54 -10.03
N SER A 475 9.70 10.87 -9.80
CA SER A 475 8.39 11.50 -9.80
C SER A 475 8.11 12.28 -8.51
N LYS A 476 7.73 13.55 -8.68
CA LYS A 476 7.49 14.52 -7.60
C LYS A 476 6.08 15.09 -7.71
N HIS A 477 5.57 15.63 -6.62
CA HIS A 477 4.21 16.19 -6.59
C HIS A 477 4.08 17.46 -7.43
N CYS A 478 3.02 17.53 -8.25
CA CYS A 478 2.57 18.75 -8.92
C CYS A 478 1.53 19.46 -8.03
N PRO A 479 1.85 20.60 -7.38
CA PRO A 479 0.92 21.24 -6.46
C PRO A 479 -0.23 21.95 -7.19
N ASP A 480 -1.45 21.43 -7.05
CA ASP A 480 -2.68 22.07 -7.47
C ASP A 480 -3.62 22.34 -6.26
N PRO A 481 -3.98 23.62 -5.99
CA PRO A 481 -4.97 23.96 -4.98
C PRO A 481 -6.36 23.35 -5.23
N ALA A 482 -6.76 23.11 -6.48
CA ALA A 482 -8.08 22.54 -6.81
C ALA A 482 -8.15 21.03 -6.54
N SER A 483 -7.04 20.31 -6.71
CA SER A 483 -6.94 18.87 -6.43
C SER A 483 -6.49 18.50 -5.02
N THR A 484 -6.25 19.48 -4.15
CA THR A 484 -5.69 19.25 -2.81
C THR A 484 -6.54 18.27 -2.00
N CYS A 485 -5.91 17.17 -1.56
CA CYS A 485 -6.54 15.97 -0.99
C CYS A 485 -7.49 15.17 -1.90
N THR A 486 -8.00 15.69 -3.02
CA THR A 486 -9.03 15.03 -3.85
C THR A 486 -8.44 14.22 -5.01
N THR A 487 -7.35 14.69 -5.64
CA THR A 487 -6.61 14.00 -6.69
C THR A 487 -5.11 14.28 -6.57
N LEU A 488 -4.28 13.23 -6.62
CA LEU A 488 -2.83 13.42 -6.81
C LEU A 488 -2.52 13.85 -8.24
N TRP A 489 -1.60 14.81 -8.41
CA TRP A 489 -0.87 14.99 -9.65
C TRP A 489 0.63 14.86 -9.41
N CYS A 490 1.34 14.21 -10.32
CA CYS A 490 2.79 14.00 -10.24
C CYS A 490 3.49 14.38 -11.53
N THR A 491 4.77 14.74 -11.44
CA THR A 491 5.62 14.94 -12.61
C THR A 491 5.91 13.62 -13.31
N GLY A 492 5.69 13.58 -14.61
CA GLY A 492 6.12 12.54 -15.53
C GLY A 492 6.64 13.14 -16.83
N THR A 493 7.06 12.28 -17.76
CA THR A 493 7.62 12.70 -19.05
C THR A 493 6.77 12.14 -20.18
N SER A 494 6.17 13.02 -21.01
CA SER A 494 5.39 12.63 -22.18
C SER A 494 5.94 13.34 -23.42
N GLY A 495 6.30 12.58 -24.45
CA GLY A 495 6.96 13.11 -25.65
C GLY A 495 8.30 13.83 -25.40
N GLY A 496 8.96 13.56 -24.26
CA GLY A 496 10.16 14.29 -23.82
C GLY A 496 9.88 15.60 -23.07
N LEU A 497 8.61 15.99 -22.90
CA LEU A 497 8.20 17.15 -22.11
C LEU A 497 7.81 16.74 -20.70
N LEU A 498 8.16 17.58 -19.72
CA LEU A 498 7.70 17.43 -18.34
C LEU A 498 6.20 17.77 -18.26
N VAL A 499 5.39 16.83 -17.78
CA VAL A 499 3.93 16.95 -17.65
C VAL A 499 3.48 16.56 -16.24
N CYS A 500 2.31 17.04 -15.83
CA CYS A 500 1.63 16.52 -14.65
C CYS A 500 0.65 15.42 -15.04
N GLN A 501 0.78 14.25 -14.43
CA GLN A 501 0.00 13.04 -14.69
C GLN A 501 -0.65 12.49 -13.41
N THR A 502 -1.67 11.65 -13.58
CA THR A 502 -2.44 11.03 -12.50
C THR A 502 -3.07 9.73 -12.98
N LYS A 503 -3.40 8.81 -12.06
CA LYS A 503 -4.48 7.82 -12.26
C LYS A 503 -5.63 8.01 -11.22
N HIS A 504 -5.90 9.25 -10.81
CA HIS A 504 -7.14 9.74 -10.18
C HIS A 504 -7.55 9.32 -8.74
N PHE A 505 -6.69 8.81 -7.83
CA PHE A 505 -7.09 8.74 -6.39
C PHE A 505 -6.78 10.04 -5.64
N PRO A 506 -7.45 10.27 -4.49
CA PRO A 506 -7.07 11.29 -3.52
C PRO A 506 -5.71 11.02 -2.87
N TRP A 507 -5.25 12.00 -2.13
CA TRP A 507 -4.04 11.85 -1.32
C TRP A 507 -4.32 10.90 -0.15
N ALA A 508 -3.35 10.08 0.28
CA ALA A 508 -3.57 9.16 1.39
C ALA A 508 -3.94 9.91 2.68
N ASP A 509 -4.79 9.32 3.52
CA ASP A 509 -5.21 9.98 4.76
C ASP A 509 -4.02 10.24 5.69
N GLY A 510 -4.09 11.31 6.49
CA GLY A 510 -3.00 11.80 7.33
C GLY A 510 -2.00 12.73 6.61
N THR A 511 -2.05 12.78 5.28
CA THR A 511 -1.20 13.63 4.43
C THR A 511 -1.29 15.11 4.82
N SER A 512 -0.17 15.82 4.95
CA SER A 512 -0.17 17.28 5.16
C SER A 512 -0.73 18.03 3.93
N CYS A 513 -1.73 18.89 4.14
CA CYS A 513 -2.38 19.71 3.10
C CYS A 513 -2.38 21.23 3.40
N GLY A 514 -1.69 21.64 4.46
CA GLY A 514 -1.59 23.02 4.90
C GLY A 514 -1.12 23.11 6.35
N GLU A 515 -0.83 24.32 6.82
CA GLU A 515 -0.45 24.56 8.21
C GLU A 515 -1.55 24.07 9.18
N GLY A 516 -1.16 23.26 10.17
CA GLY A 516 -2.09 22.64 11.12
C GLY A 516 -3.08 21.63 10.52
N LYS A 517 -3.02 21.32 9.22
CA LYS A 517 -4.05 20.56 8.49
C LYS A 517 -3.53 19.28 7.85
N TRP A 518 -4.45 18.36 7.56
CA TRP A 518 -4.19 17.12 6.85
C TRP A 518 -5.40 16.60 6.06
N CYS A 519 -5.15 15.71 5.10
CA CYS A 519 -6.19 15.02 4.35
C CYS A 519 -6.83 13.93 5.20
N VAL A 520 -8.16 13.94 5.34
CA VAL A 520 -8.94 12.80 5.82
C VAL A 520 -10.19 12.67 4.97
N ASN A 521 -10.45 11.48 4.45
CA ASN A 521 -11.54 11.15 3.53
C ASN A 521 -11.61 12.11 2.32
N GLY A 522 -10.45 12.39 1.72
CA GLY A 522 -10.31 13.26 0.55
C GLY A 522 -10.51 14.76 0.82
N LYS A 523 -10.56 15.18 2.11
CA LYS A 523 -10.80 16.57 2.51
C LYS A 523 -9.68 17.09 3.39
N CYS A 524 -9.25 18.34 3.16
CA CYS A 524 -8.27 19.01 4.02
C CYS A 524 -8.94 19.54 5.30
N VAL A 525 -8.65 18.92 6.44
CA VAL A 525 -9.25 19.20 7.77
C VAL A 525 -8.17 19.53 8.81
N ASN A 526 -8.52 20.12 9.95
CA ASN A 526 -7.53 20.49 10.97
C ASN A 526 -7.12 19.27 11.81
N LYS A 527 -5.86 19.23 12.25
CA LYS A 527 -5.32 18.19 13.15
C LYS A 527 -5.88 18.26 14.58
N THR A 528 -6.79 19.19 14.86
CA THR A 528 -7.54 19.31 16.11
C THR A 528 -8.93 18.68 16.05
N ASP A 529 -9.43 18.36 14.85
CA ASP A 529 -10.84 18.05 14.63
C ASP A 529 -11.14 16.57 14.94
N LYS A 530 -11.29 16.25 16.24
CA LYS A 530 -11.45 14.87 16.78
C LYS A 530 -12.37 13.93 16.00
N LYS A 531 -13.42 14.45 15.36
CA LYS A 531 -14.33 13.71 14.47
C LYS A 531 -13.64 12.95 13.32
N HIS A 532 -12.40 13.33 12.98
CA HIS A 532 -11.57 12.70 11.95
C HIS A 532 -10.50 11.76 12.51
N PHE A 533 -10.32 11.71 13.83
CA PHE A 533 -9.40 10.82 14.54
C PHE A 533 -10.15 9.58 15.08
N ASP A 534 -11.35 9.78 15.62
CA ASP A 534 -12.22 8.71 16.12
C ASP A 534 -12.93 7.95 14.99
N VAL A 535 -12.14 7.33 14.10
CA VAL A 535 -12.49 6.05 13.46
C VAL A 535 -12.00 4.87 14.34
N SER A 536 -11.61 5.18 15.58
CA SER A 536 -11.66 4.27 16.72
C SER A 536 -13.10 3.78 16.93
N PHE A 537 -13.50 2.72 16.21
CA PHE A 537 -14.81 2.10 16.35
C PHE A 537 -15.02 1.56 17.77
N SER A 538 -15.54 2.41 18.66
CA SER A 538 -16.10 1.97 19.93
C SER A 538 -17.20 0.96 19.63
N PRO A 539 -17.19 -0.24 20.26
CA PRO A 539 -18.28 -1.20 20.13
C PRO A 539 -19.49 -0.68 20.92
N GLN A 540 -20.18 0.32 20.38
CA GLN A 540 -21.50 0.72 20.85
C GLN A 540 -22.49 -0.39 20.50
N VAL A 541 -22.55 -1.39 21.38
CA VAL A 541 -23.68 -2.28 21.52
C VAL A 541 -24.84 -1.42 22.04
N THR A 542 -25.48 -0.71 21.13
CA THR A 542 -26.62 0.17 21.42
C THR A 542 -27.80 -0.68 21.85
N LEU A 543 -27.87 -0.96 23.14
CA LEU A 543 -29.03 -1.55 23.80
C LEU A 543 -30.19 -0.55 23.76
N LEU A 544 -30.89 -0.52 22.62
CA LEU A 544 -32.11 0.26 22.44
C LEU A 544 -33.10 -0.07 23.56
N PRO A 545 -33.61 0.94 24.30
CA PRO A 545 -34.64 0.73 25.31
C PRO A 545 -35.92 0.10 24.74
N LYS A 546 -36.63 -0.67 25.57
CA LYS A 546 -37.91 -1.29 25.20
C LYS A 546 -39.09 -0.31 25.34
N SER A 547 -39.20 0.64 24.42
CA SER A 547 -40.33 1.60 24.31
C SER A 547 -40.16 2.39 23.00
N GLU A 548 -41.11 2.46 22.07
CA GLU A 548 -42.50 1.95 21.99
C GLU A 548 -42.77 1.32 20.61
N LEU A 549 -43.89 0.60 20.45
CA LEU A 549 -44.44 0.35 19.12
C LEU A 549 -45.30 1.56 18.71
N ILE A 550 -44.96 2.19 17.58
CA ILE A 550 -45.91 2.97 16.80
C ILE A 550 -45.83 2.48 15.35
N GLU A 551 -46.98 2.11 14.79
CA GLU A 551 -47.09 1.79 13.37
C GLU A 551 -47.02 3.07 12.54
N THR A 552 -46.15 3.10 11.53
CA THR A 552 -46.39 3.95 10.35
C THR A 552 -46.05 3.19 9.09
N LYS A 553 -46.98 3.26 8.12
CA LYS A 553 -46.96 2.52 6.85
C LYS A 553 -46.23 3.30 5.76
N TRP A 554 -45.65 2.56 4.82
CA TRP A 554 -45.34 2.92 3.43
C TRP A 554 -44.68 4.29 3.16
N CYS A 555 -43.51 4.23 2.51
CA CYS A 555 -43.46 4.63 1.10
C CYS A 555 -42.43 3.76 0.36
#